data_AF-A0A2E8V5D1-F1
#
_entry.id   AF-A0A2E8V5D1-F1
#
_cell.length_a   1.000
_cell.length_b   1.000
_cell.length_c   1.000
_cell.angle_alpha   90.00
_cell.angle_beta   90.00
_cell.angle_gamma   90.00
#
_symmetry.space_group_name_H-M   'P 1'
#
loop_
_entity.id
_entity.type
_entity.pdbx_description
1 polymer ?
#
loop_
_entity_poly.entity_id
_entity_poly.type
_entity_poly.pdbx_seq_one_letter_code
_entity_poly.pdbx_strand_id
1 'polypeptide(L)' 'MRGGAEGSFLPFDRFQANYRERLLQNHSKLNKREISQVGLMITDKQKRPFHLAVKRIAFFKEENNSIKLN' A
#
# COMPACT_ATOMS: atom_id res chain seq x y z
N MET A 1 -16.25 3.98 -23.13
CA MET A 1 -16.23 4.64 -21.81
C MET A 1 -14.79 4.63 -21.29
N ARG A 2 -14.13 5.79 -21.18
CA ARG A 2 -12.76 5.90 -20.63
C ARG A 2 -12.88 6.23 -19.14
N GLY A 3 -12.82 5.22 -18.29
CA GLY A 3 -12.60 5.43 -16.85
C GLY A 3 -11.15 5.89 -16.66
N GLY A 4 -10.96 7.13 -16.20
CA GLY A 4 -9.67 7.59 -15.72
C GLY A 4 -9.28 6.73 -14.53
N ALA A 5 -8.18 5.97 -14.64
CA ALA A 5 -7.67 5.23 -13.50
C ALA A 5 -7.04 6.24 -12.54
N GLU A 6 -7.80 6.66 -11.53
CA GLU A 6 -7.24 7.38 -10.38
C GLU A 6 -6.25 6.44 -9.69
N GLY A 7 -4.99 6.88 -9.57
CA GLY A 7 -3.98 6.12 -8.86
C GLY A 7 -4.33 6.03 -7.38
N SER A 8 -4.26 4.83 -6.79
CA SER A 8 -4.46 4.67 -5.35
C SER A 8 -3.17 5.00 -4.59
N PHE A 9 -3.25 5.92 -3.63
CA PHE A 9 -2.16 6.20 -2.70
C PHE A 9 -2.27 5.32 -1.45
N LEU A 10 -1.22 4.55 -1.16
CA LEU A 10 -1.17 3.61 -0.05
C LEU A 10 -0.02 4.00 0.89
N PRO A 11 -0.29 4.72 1.98
CA PRO A 11 0.77 5.16 2.87
C PRO A 11 1.21 4.01 3.78
N PHE A 12 2.53 3.85 3.94
CA PHE A 12 3.13 2.72 4.67
C PHE A 12 2.77 2.66 6.15
N ASP A 13 2.43 3.79 6.77
CA ASP A 13 1.99 3.90 8.17
C ASP A 13 0.62 3.26 8.43
N ARG A 14 -0.19 3.04 7.38
CA ARG A 14 -1.50 2.38 7.47
C ARG A 14 -1.44 0.87 7.25
N PHE A 15 -0.26 0.30 6.98
CA PHE A 15 -0.13 -1.14 6.80
C PHE A 15 -0.25 -1.86 8.14
N GLN A 16 -1.09 -2.90 8.15
CA GLN A 16 -1.27 -3.77 9.31
C GLN A 16 -0.51 -5.07 9.09
N ALA A 17 0.20 -5.53 10.12
CA ALA A 17 0.84 -6.84 10.05
C ALA A 17 -0.22 -7.95 10.16
N ASN A 18 -0.41 -8.67 9.06
CA ASN A 18 -1.36 -9.76 8.96
C ASN A 18 -0.64 -11.06 8.60
N TYR A 19 -1.05 -12.17 9.19
CA TYR A 19 -0.65 -13.51 8.79
C TYR A 19 -1.89 -14.37 8.55
N ARG A 20 -2.05 -14.90 7.33
CA ARG A 20 -3.22 -15.70 6.92
C ARG A 20 -4.56 -15.05 7.31
N GLU A 21 -4.76 -13.80 6.92
CA GLU A 21 -5.97 -13.00 7.23
C GLU A 21 -6.18 -12.66 8.72
N ARG A 22 -5.24 -12.99 9.62
CA ARG A 22 -5.30 -12.62 11.03
C ARG A 22 -4.37 -11.47 11.35
N LEU A 23 -4.90 -10.45 12.02
CA LEU A 23 -4.11 -9.37 12.58
C LEU A 23 -3.17 -9.92 13.66
N LEU A 24 -1.87 -9.65 13.52
CA LEU A 24 -0.90 -10.00 14.54
C LEU A 24 -1.00 -9.00 15.70
N GLN A 25 -1.18 -9.48 16.93
CA GLN A 25 -1.07 -8.62 18.12
C GLN A 25 0.42 -8.36 18.42
N ASN A 26 0.73 -7.20 19.02
CA ASN A 26 2.08 -6.84 19.46
C ASN A 26 3.17 -6.93 18.37
N HIS A 27 2.85 -6.56 17.13
CA HIS A 27 3.83 -6.50 16.05
C HIS A 27 4.58 -5.16 16.04
N SER A 28 5.84 -5.19 15.58
CA SER A 28 6.58 -3.96 15.28
C SER A 28 5.95 -3.22 14.11
N LYS A 29 5.92 -1.88 14.19
CA LYS A 29 5.51 -1.04 13.06
C LYS A 29 6.45 -1.25 11.87
N LEU A 30 5.91 -1.16 10.65
CA LEU A 30 6.70 -1.26 9.42
C LEU A 30 7.76 -0.15 9.37
N ASN A 31 9.04 -0.53 9.34
CA ASN A 31 10.14 0.40 9.14
C ASN A 31 10.36 0.64 7.64
N LYS A 32 9.97 1.84 7.17
CA LYS A 32 10.09 2.23 5.74
C LYS A 32 11.53 2.14 5.22
N ARG A 33 12.55 2.21 6.09
CA ARG A 33 13.98 2.17 5.72
C ARG A 33 14.51 0.76 5.44
N GLU A 34 13.75 -0.26 5.82
CA GLU A 34 14.16 -1.67 5.75
C GLU A 34 13.36 -2.46 4.71
N ILE A 35 12.53 -1.78 3.90
CA ILE A 35 11.75 -2.43 2.83
C ILE A 35 12.68 -2.79 1.67
N SER A 36 12.92 -4.08 1.48
CA SER A 36 13.71 -4.61 0.34
C SER A 36 12.86 -5.00 -0.86
N GLN A 37 11.56 -5.31 -0.66
CA GLN A 37 10.66 -5.79 -1.70
C GLN A 37 9.20 -5.41 -1.42
N VAL A 38 8.42 -5.22 -2.49
CA VAL A 38 6.96 -5.09 -2.45
C VAL A 38 6.32 -6.17 -3.32
N GLY A 39 5.23 -6.77 -2.86
CA GLY A 39 4.47 -7.78 -3.59
C GLY A 39 2.98 -7.44 -3.63
N LEU A 40 2.29 -7.91 -4.66
CA LEU A 40 0.83 -7.81 -4.81
C LEU A 40 0.22 -9.18 -4.57
N MET A 41 -0.85 -9.23 -3.78
CA MET A 41 -1.56 -10.47 -3.45
C MET A 41 -3.05 -10.29 -3.72
N ILE A 42 -3.64 -11.26 -4.41
CA ILE A 42 -5.09 -11.34 -4.63
C ILE A 42 -5.63 -12.38 -3.63
N THR A 43 -6.48 -11.94 -2.72
CA THR A 43 -7.05 -12.77 -1.64
C THR A 43 -8.54 -13.07 -1.85
N ASP A 44 -9.09 -12.75 -3.03
CA ASP A 44 -10.50 -12.96 -3.30
C ASP A 44 -10.85 -14.46 -3.26
N LYS A 45 -11.88 -14.79 -2.49
CA LYS A 45 -12.43 -16.16 -2.39
C LYS A 45 -13.44 -16.45 -3.49
N GLN A 46 -13.86 -15.43 -4.26
CA GLN A 46 -14.81 -15.56 -5.35
C GLN A 46 -14.13 -16.01 -6.64
N LYS A 47 -14.67 -17.06 -7.27
CA LYS A 47 -14.18 -17.61 -8.55
C LYS A 47 -14.71 -16.85 -9.76
N ARG A 48 -14.71 -15.51 -9.73
CA ARG A 48 -15.15 -14.70 -10.88
C ARG A 48 -13.95 -14.26 -11.71
N PRO A 49 -14.08 -14.14 -13.04
CA PRO A 49 -13.05 -13.53 -13.86
C PRO A 49 -12.79 -12.09 -13.41
N PHE A 50 -11.52 -11.76 -13.20
CA PHE A 50 -11.09 -10.38 -12.97
C PHE A 50 -9.87 -10.10 -13.85
N HIS A 51 -9.64 -8.82 -14.16
CA HIS A 51 -8.46 -8.37 -14.87
C HIS A 51 -7.78 -7.29 -14.04
N LEU A 52 -6.55 -7.56 -13.60
CA LEU A 52 -5.71 -6.59 -12.90
C LEU A 52 -4.57 -6.18 -13.82
N ALA A 53 -4.54 -4.89 -14.18
CA ALA A 53 -3.44 -4.29 -14.93
C ALA A 53 -2.82 -3.16 -14.10
N VAL A 54 -1.57 -3.36 -13.68
CA VAL A 54 -0.80 -2.34 -12.97
C VAL A 54 -0.09 -1.48 -13.99
N LYS A 55 -0.56 -0.25 -14.18
CA LYS A 55 0.06 0.69 -15.14
C LYS A 55 1.34 1.32 -14.62
N ARG A 56 1.40 1.66 -13.33
CA ARG A 56 2.55 2.31 -12.69
C ARG A 56 2.54 2.06 -11.18
N ILE A 57 3.72 1.84 -10.62
CA ILE A 57 3.99 1.92 -9.18
C ILE A 57 4.99 3.06 -8.99
N ALA A 58 4.73 3.92 -8.01
CA ALA A 58 5.61 5.03 -7.66
C ALA A 58 5.77 5.12 -6.14
N PHE A 59 6.99 5.34 -5.70
CA PHE A 59 7.31 5.61 -4.30
C PHE A 59 7.52 7.11 -4.15
N PHE A 60 6.79 7.71 -3.22
CA PHE A 60 6.91 9.13 -2.92
C PHE A 60 7.68 9.31 -1.61
N LYS A 61 8.62 10.24 -1.62
CA LYS A 61 9.24 10.71 -0.38
C LYS A 61 8.28 11.69 0.27
N GLU A 62 7.97 11.51 1.55
CA GLU A 62 7.32 12.55 2.34
C GLU A 62 8.27 13.75 2.39
N GLU A 63 7.97 14.81 1.65
CA GLU A 63 8.61 16.10 1.85
C GLU A 63 7.97 16.74 3.08
N ASN A 64 8.74 16.82 4.17
CA ASN A 64 8.36 17.59 5.34
C ASN A 64 8.32 19.07 4.95
N ASN A 65 7.18 19.56 4.46
CA ASN A 65 6.89 20.98 4.48
C ASN A 65 6.59 21.36 5.94
N SER A 66 7.66 21.54 6.71
CA SER A 66 7.62 22.26 7.97
C SER A 66 7.20 23.69 7.64
N ILE A 67 5.90 23.96 7.72
CA ILE A 67 5.40 25.32 7.75
C ILE A 67 6.02 25.94 9.01
N LYS A 68 7.06 26.76 8.82
CA LYS A 68 7.48 27.70 9.85
C LYS A 68 6.35 28.72 9.97
N LEU A 69 5.52 28.55 10.99
CA LEU A 69 4.69 29.64 11.50
C LEU A 69 5.68 30.63 12.12
N ASN A 70 5.89 31.74 11.42
CA ASN A 70 6.51 32.94 11.97
C ASN A 70 5.53 33.61 12.93
#